data_AF-A0A6N1CG15-F1
#
_entry.id   AF-A0A6N1CG15-F1
#
_cell.length_a   1.000
_cell.length_b   1.000
_cell.length_c   1.000
_cell.angle_alpha   90.00
_cell.angle_beta   90.00
_cell.angle_gamma   90.00
#
_symmetry.space_group_name_H-M   'P 1'
#
loop_
_entity.id
_entity.type
_entity.pdbx_description
1 polymer ?
#
loop_
_entity_poly.entity_id
_entity_poly.type
_entity_poly.pdbx_seq_one_letter_code
_entity_poly.pdbx_strand_id
1 'polypeptide(L)'
;MIFLKKISTLIAAIGVVGLFIGLAIDFPDFREKYFYKHGLWSGKFSTTTEYTIITGDYPEPPADQPRFVVNIESAEGSGSVHGEMFSEGICKYNPISWYFYLDSDAPGLQGYASLGHSRKFILSYLRDSKKVPIAEIKITISEPHDSPTAMEIEPLAVAPGLEIPGKIIAGKDLEAYSDDYDFLQDYCGKTSQEFHIKMIEMIKEERFNEKKRKLEHKKIQEKASETESPLNSSPSSENSVSHTLLTTAA
;
A
#
# COMPACT_ATOMS: atom_id res chain seq x y z
N MET A 1 3.12 -11.61 52.81
CA MET A 1 3.98 -12.59 52.10
C MET A 1 3.65 -12.78 50.61
N ILE A 2 2.39 -12.77 50.17
CA ILE A 2 2.01 -12.97 48.76
C ILE A 2 2.51 -11.84 47.83
N PHE A 3 2.51 -10.59 48.32
CA PHE A 3 2.95 -9.40 47.54
C PHE A 3 4.47 -9.40 47.24
N LEU A 4 5.31 -9.76 48.21
CA LEU A 4 6.76 -9.86 47.99
C LEU A 4 7.15 -10.97 47.01
N LYS A 5 6.44 -12.12 47.04
CA LYS A 5 6.65 -13.20 46.06
C LYS A 5 6.32 -12.72 44.64
N LYS A 6 5.21 -11.99 44.45
CA LYS A 6 4.86 -11.44 43.13
C LYS A 6 5.87 -10.42 42.60
N ILE A 7 6.41 -9.55 43.46
CA ILE A 7 7.44 -8.56 43.08
C ILE A 7 8.78 -9.25 42.74
N SER A 8 9.20 -10.24 43.53
CA SER A 8 10.44 -10.99 43.26
C SER A 8 10.35 -11.80 41.96
N THR A 9 9.19 -12.38 41.66
CA THR A 9 8.96 -13.11 40.40
C THR A 9 8.96 -12.15 39.19
N LEU A 10 8.40 -10.95 39.34
CA LEU A 10 8.40 -9.91 38.31
C LEU A 10 9.81 -9.39 38.02
N ILE A 11 10.63 -9.13 39.06
CA ILE A 11 12.02 -8.67 38.89
C ILE A 11 12.88 -9.77 38.28
N ALA A 12 12.69 -11.04 38.68
CA ALA A 12 13.37 -12.16 38.06
C ALA A 12 12.98 -12.32 36.58
N ALA A 13 11.69 -12.19 36.24
CA ALA A 13 11.22 -12.24 34.86
C ALA A 13 11.79 -11.09 34.00
N ILE A 14 11.82 -9.86 34.54
CA ILE A 14 12.40 -8.70 33.84
C ILE A 14 13.92 -8.86 33.68
N GLY A 15 14.62 -9.34 34.70
CA GLY A 15 16.07 -9.58 34.65
C GLY A 15 16.45 -10.66 33.64
N VAL A 16 15.66 -11.73 33.56
CA VAL A 16 15.82 -12.78 32.55
C VAL A 16 15.56 -12.20 31.15
N VAL A 17 14.42 -11.56 30.93
CA VAL A 17 14.09 -10.95 29.62
C VAL A 17 15.13 -9.91 29.19
N GLY A 18 15.62 -9.07 30.11
CA GLY A 18 16.67 -8.10 29.84
C GLY A 18 18.02 -8.73 29.47
N LEU A 19 18.39 -9.85 30.10
CA LEU A 19 19.57 -10.64 29.73
C LEU A 19 19.42 -11.24 28.34
N PHE A 20 18.25 -11.81 28.01
CA PHE A 20 17.95 -12.35 26.68
C PHE A 20 18.00 -11.27 25.59
N ILE A 21 17.49 -10.07 25.86
CA ILE A 21 17.58 -8.92 24.95
C ILE A 21 19.03 -8.46 24.79
N GLY A 22 19.80 -8.37 25.87
CA GLY A 22 21.23 -8.01 25.81
C GLY A 22 22.04 -9.01 24.98
N LEU A 23 21.82 -10.31 25.20
CA LEU A 23 22.45 -11.38 24.41
C LEU A 23 22.04 -11.35 22.93
N ALA A 24 20.80 -10.96 22.62
CA ALA A 24 20.34 -10.79 21.25
C ALA A 24 21.04 -9.65 20.51
N ILE A 25 21.45 -8.59 21.20
CA ILE A 25 22.10 -7.45 20.56
C ILE A 25 23.54 -7.80 20.17
N ASP A 26 24.25 -8.55 21.03
CA ASP A 26 25.70 -8.77 20.89
C ASP A 26 26.11 -10.08 20.19
N PHE A 27 25.23 -11.09 20.08
CA PHE A 27 25.60 -12.42 19.56
C PHE A 27 24.78 -12.84 18.33
N PRO A 28 25.38 -12.95 17.12
CA PRO A 28 24.67 -13.30 15.89
C PRO A 28 24.05 -14.70 15.90
N ASP A 29 24.76 -15.71 16.37
CA ASP A 29 24.25 -17.09 16.46
C ASP A 29 23.01 -17.21 17.37
N PHE A 30 22.94 -16.35 18.39
CA PHE A 30 21.80 -16.30 19.30
C PHE A 30 20.57 -15.66 18.65
N ARG A 31 20.77 -14.60 17.86
CA ARG A 31 19.70 -13.97 17.07
C ARG A 31 19.06 -14.95 16.10
N GLU A 32 19.92 -15.65 15.37
CA GLU A 32 19.50 -16.60 14.35
C GLU A 32 18.66 -17.73 14.96
N LYS A 33 19.14 -18.30 16.07
CA LYS A 33 18.49 -19.42 16.76
C LYS A 33 17.16 -19.05 17.42
N TYR A 34 17.06 -17.87 18.04
CA TYR A 34 15.93 -17.57 18.94
C TYR A 34 14.96 -16.50 18.40
N PHE A 35 15.38 -15.61 17.52
CA PHE A 35 14.58 -14.45 17.10
C PHE A 35 14.34 -14.36 15.60
N TYR A 36 15.26 -14.86 14.79
CA TYR A 36 15.07 -14.86 13.34
C TYR A 36 13.97 -15.82 12.92
N LYS A 37 13.83 -16.96 13.62
CA LYS A 37 12.69 -17.89 13.48
C LYS A 37 12.39 -18.15 11.99
N HIS A 38 13.42 -18.51 11.21
CA HIS A 38 13.31 -18.65 9.75
C HIS A 38 12.13 -19.53 9.32
N GLY A 39 11.89 -20.63 10.02
CA GLY A 39 10.74 -21.49 9.78
C GLY A 39 9.39 -20.80 10.00
N LEU A 40 9.25 -19.93 11.02
CA LEU A 40 8.02 -19.18 11.28
C LEU A 40 7.75 -18.15 10.17
N TRP A 41 8.81 -17.45 9.75
CA TRP A 41 8.75 -16.33 8.79
C TRP A 41 9.02 -16.73 7.34
N SER A 42 8.88 -18.01 7.01
CA SER A 42 8.97 -18.51 5.64
C SER A 42 7.81 -19.44 5.35
N GLY A 43 7.05 -19.18 4.29
CA GLY A 43 5.94 -20.00 3.85
C GLY A 43 4.82 -19.23 3.17
N LYS A 44 3.81 -19.99 2.75
CA LYS A 44 2.65 -19.51 2.00
C LYS A 44 1.41 -19.54 2.88
N PHE A 45 0.81 -18.40 3.14
CA PHE A 45 -0.35 -18.27 4.02
C PHE A 45 -1.58 -17.96 3.19
N SER A 46 -2.70 -18.64 3.49
CA SER A 46 -4.00 -18.34 2.90
C SER A 46 -5.14 -18.41 3.91
N THR A 47 -6.16 -17.60 3.69
CA THR A 47 -7.40 -17.55 4.47
C THR A 47 -8.44 -18.59 4.09
N THR A 48 -8.34 -19.25 2.93
CA THR A 48 -9.37 -20.21 2.52
C THR A 48 -9.27 -21.47 3.36
N THR A 49 -10.44 -21.82 3.89
CA THR A 49 -10.61 -22.66 5.05
C THR A 49 -11.31 -23.98 4.74
N GLU A 50 -11.43 -24.38 3.46
CA GLU A 50 -12.11 -25.64 3.10
C GLU A 50 -11.49 -26.87 3.83
N TYR A 51 -10.25 -26.76 4.30
CA TYR A 51 -9.58 -27.78 5.11
C TYR A 51 -9.62 -27.53 6.64
N THR A 52 -10.11 -26.39 7.11
CA THR A 52 -10.09 -26.00 8.53
C THR A 52 -11.29 -26.50 9.32
N ILE A 53 -12.36 -26.91 8.63
CA ILE A 53 -13.55 -27.48 9.26
C ILE A 53 -13.34 -28.97 9.59
N ILE A 54 -12.40 -29.64 8.91
CA ILE A 54 -12.22 -31.10 9.01
C ILE A 54 -11.49 -31.51 10.31
N THR A 55 -10.64 -30.65 10.88
CA THR A 55 -9.84 -31.00 12.07
C THR A 55 -10.41 -30.52 13.40
N GLY A 56 -11.38 -29.59 13.42
CA GLY A 56 -12.01 -29.11 14.65
C GLY A 56 -11.15 -28.20 15.55
N ASP A 57 -9.88 -27.99 15.20
CA ASP A 57 -8.89 -27.24 16.00
C ASP A 57 -8.69 -25.79 15.56
N TYR A 58 -9.44 -25.31 14.56
CA TYR A 58 -9.32 -23.95 14.06
C TYR A 58 -10.20 -22.98 14.88
N PRO A 59 -9.67 -21.82 15.33
CA PRO A 59 -10.53 -20.73 15.76
C PRO A 59 -11.46 -20.36 14.61
N GLU A 60 -12.75 -20.18 14.91
CA GLU A 60 -13.76 -19.81 13.91
C GLU A 60 -13.27 -18.57 13.14
N PRO A 61 -13.06 -18.66 11.82
CA PRO A 61 -12.63 -17.50 11.04
C PRO A 61 -13.70 -16.40 11.18
N PRO A 62 -13.32 -15.11 11.19
CA PRO A 62 -14.30 -14.04 11.16
C PRO A 62 -15.25 -14.26 9.97
N ALA A 63 -16.57 -14.14 10.21
CA ALA A 63 -17.60 -14.49 9.23
C ALA A 63 -17.43 -13.77 7.87
N ASP A 64 -16.84 -12.57 7.88
CA ASP A 64 -16.61 -11.72 6.69
C ASP A 64 -15.12 -11.54 6.37
N GLN A 65 -14.27 -12.52 6.71
CA GLN A 65 -12.84 -12.44 6.39
C GLN A 65 -12.62 -12.44 4.86
N PRO A 66 -11.92 -11.44 4.28
CA PRO A 66 -11.67 -11.41 2.85
C PRO A 66 -10.71 -12.53 2.45
N ARG A 67 -10.79 -12.95 1.19
CA ARG A 67 -9.76 -13.81 0.61
C ARG A 67 -8.43 -13.06 0.59
N PHE A 68 -7.40 -13.73 1.10
CA PHE A 68 -6.12 -13.10 1.35
C PHE A 68 -5.01 -14.14 1.28
N VAL A 69 -3.91 -13.78 0.63
CA VAL A 69 -2.70 -14.61 0.56
C VAL A 69 -1.47 -13.80 0.91
N VAL A 70 -0.55 -14.44 1.62
CA VAL A 70 0.79 -13.91 1.91
C VAL A 70 1.81 -14.96 1.55
N ASN A 71 2.85 -14.58 0.84
CA ASN A 71 4.03 -15.41 0.64
C ASN A 71 5.21 -14.67 1.23
N ILE A 72 5.90 -15.25 2.19
CA ILE A 72 7.07 -14.63 2.81
C ILE A 72 8.22 -15.62 2.86
N GLU A 73 9.43 -15.08 2.79
CA GLU A 73 10.67 -15.82 2.90
C GLU A 73 11.65 -15.03 3.77
N SER A 74 12.21 -15.68 4.78
CA SER A 74 13.21 -15.08 5.63
C SER A 74 14.60 -15.27 5.04
N ALA A 75 15.30 -14.17 4.81
CA ALA A 75 16.67 -14.19 4.32
C ALA A 75 17.64 -14.69 5.40
N GLU A 76 18.41 -15.72 5.06
CA GLU A 76 19.45 -16.28 5.92
C GLU A 76 20.51 -15.22 6.29
N GLY A 77 20.96 -15.23 7.53
CA GLY A 77 22.04 -14.36 8.04
C GLY A 77 21.66 -12.90 8.29
N SER A 78 20.74 -12.29 7.53
CA SER A 78 20.24 -10.94 7.80
C SER A 78 19.06 -10.94 8.78
N GLY A 79 18.27 -12.03 8.77
CA GLY A 79 17.01 -12.11 9.50
C GLY A 79 15.92 -11.20 8.93
N SER A 80 16.13 -10.57 7.76
CA SER A 80 15.09 -9.85 7.05
C SER A 80 14.05 -10.83 6.49
N VAL A 81 12.87 -10.32 6.17
CA VAL A 81 11.77 -11.10 5.59
C VAL A 81 11.25 -10.32 4.39
N HIS A 82 11.16 -11.00 3.26
CA HIS A 82 10.67 -10.44 2.01
C HIS A 82 9.55 -11.30 1.47
N GLY A 83 8.63 -10.69 0.75
CA GLY A 83 7.47 -11.41 0.28
C GLY A 83 6.48 -10.56 -0.46
N GLU A 84 5.28 -11.11 -0.58
CA GLU A 84 4.14 -10.51 -1.25
C GLU A 84 2.88 -10.71 -0.41
N MET A 85 1.94 -9.78 -0.55
CA MET A 85 0.65 -9.79 0.14
C MET A 85 -0.43 -9.36 -0.83
N PHE A 86 -1.51 -10.15 -0.93
CA PHE A 86 -2.63 -9.87 -1.81
C PHE A 86 -3.96 -9.99 -1.09
N SER A 87 -4.88 -9.12 -1.48
CA SER A 87 -6.29 -9.15 -1.15
C SER A 87 -7.06 -8.33 -2.19
N GLU A 88 -8.37 -8.53 -2.28
CA GLU A 88 -9.20 -7.68 -3.13
C GLU A 88 -9.10 -6.19 -2.75
N GLY A 89 -9.01 -5.89 -1.45
CA GLY A 89 -8.87 -4.52 -0.95
C GLY A 89 -7.56 -3.85 -1.38
N ILE A 90 -6.45 -4.59 -1.33
CA ILE A 90 -5.14 -4.12 -1.80
C ILE A 90 -5.18 -3.85 -3.32
N CYS A 91 -5.81 -4.72 -4.08
CA CYS A 91 -5.89 -4.58 -5.54
C CYS A 91 -6.83 -3.47 -6.01
N LYS A 92 -7.93 -3.22 -5.28
CA LYS A 92 -8.79 -2.05 -5.51
C LYS A 92 -8.09 -0.74 -5.19
N TYR A 93 -7.27 -0.72 -4.14
CA TYR A 93 -6.55 0.48 -3.72
C TYR A 93 -5.58 0.97 -4.80
N ASN A 94 -4.83 0.05 -5.41
CA ASN A 94 -3.91 0.39 -6.49
C ASN A 94 -4.17 -0.43 -7.75
N PRO A 95 -5.11 0.02 -8.61
CA PRO A 95 -5.39 -0.67 -9.86
C PRO A 95 -4.31 -0.45 -10.94
N ILE A 96 -3.28 0.36 -10.67
CA ILE A 96 -2.21 0.64 -11.63
C ILE A 96 -1.17 -0.49 -11.65
N SER A 97 -0.96 -1.17 -10.52
CA SER A 97 0.00 -2.27 -10.39
C SER A 97 -0.63 -3.43 -9.65
N TRP A 98 -0.36 -4.66 -10.11
CA TRP A 98 -0.71 -5.89 -9.41
C TRP A 98 0.49 -6.50 -8.65
N TYR A 99 1.62 -5.80 -8.54
CA TYR A 99 2.78 -6.23 -7.74
C TYR A 99 2.79 -5.53 -6.39
N PHE A 100 2.66 -6.31 -5.32
CA PHE A 100 2.66 -5.83 -3.94
C PHE A 100 3.73 -6.57 -3.14
N TYR A 101 4.64 -5.80 -2.55
CA TYR A 101 5.75 -6.33 -1.76
C TYR A 101 5.52 -6.09 -0.29
N LEU A 102 5.93 -7.08 0.49
CA LEU A 102 5.91 -7.08 1.93
C LEU A 102 7.35 -7.25 2.43
N ASP A 103 7.91 -6.23 3.05
CA ASP A 103 9.31 -6.22 3.49
C ASP A 103 9.40 -5.93 4.99
N SER A 104 10.23 -6.69 5.69
CA SER A 104 10.60 -6.47 7.09
C SER A 104 12.12 -6.58 7.24
N ASP A 105 12.71 -5.61 7.92
CA ASP A 105 14.08 -5.72 8.37
C ASP A 105 14.23 -6.82 9.44
N ALA A 106 15.46 -7.04 9.90
CA ALA A 106 15.71 -7.88 11.06
C ALA A 106 14.83 -7.45 12.26
N PRO A 107 14.45 -8.38 13.16
CA PRO A 107 13.68 -8.05 14.36
C PRO A 107 14.28 -6.85 15.10
N GLY A 108 13.49 -5.80 15.27
CA GLY A 108 13.83 -4.71 16.19
C GLY A 108 13.59 -5.11 17.65
N LEU A 109 13.75 -4.16 18.57
CA LEU A 109 13.54 -4.37 20.01
C LEU A 109 12.19 -5.02 20.35
N GLN A 110 11.13 -4.63 19.64
CA GLN A 110 9.79 -5.20 19.81
C GLN A 110 9.69 -6.65 19.31
N GLY A 111 10.40 -6.98 18.22
CA GLY A 111 10.51 -8.35 17.73
C GLY A 111 11.27 -9.24 18.72
N TYR A 112 12.32 -8.71 19.35
CA TYR A 112 13.02 -9.40 20.43
C TYR A 112 12.15 -9.59 21.68
N ALA A 113 11.39 -8.58 22.08
CA ALA A 113 10.46 -8.69 23.21
C ALA A 113 9.37 -9.74 23.01
N SER A 114 8.96 -9.99 21.76
CA SER A 114 8.01 -11.05 21.38
C SER A 114 8.65 -12.39 21.04
N LEU A 115 9.95 -12.58 21.36
CA LEU A 115 10.70 -13.80 21.04
C LEU A 115 10.64 -14.18 19.55
N GLY A 116 10.60 -13.17 18.68
CA GLY A 116 10.56 -13.34 17.23
C GLY A 116 9.19 -13.69 16.65
N HIS A 117 8.10 -13.69 17.45
CA HIS A 117 6.75 -14.02 16.96
C HIS A 117 6.02 -12.84 16.31
N SER A 118 6.49 -11.61 16.52
CA SER A 118 5.87 -10.41 15.96
C SER A 118 6.89 -9.51 15.28
N ARG A 119 6.52 -8.96 14.12
CA ARG A 119 7.37 -8.07 13.32
C ARG A 119 6.58 -7.00 12.59
N LYS A 120 7.25 -5.88 12.33
CA LYS A 120 6.74 -4.79 11.51
C LYS A 120 7.14 -5.02 10.06
N PHE A 121 6.19 -4.81 9.16
CA PHE A 121 6.38 -4.90 7.72
C PHE A 121 5.94 -3.60 7.05
N ILE A 122 6.59 -3.29 5.94
CA ILE A 122 6.19 -2.27 5.00
C ILE A 122 5.51 -2.96 3.83
N LEU A 123 4.24 -2.64 3.61
CA LEU A 123 3.53 -3.02 2.39
C LEU A 123 3.75 -1.92 1.35
N SER A 124 4.18 -2.30 0.16
CA SER A 124 4.47 -1.39 -0.94
C SER A 124 3.99 -1.93 -2.28
N TYR A 125 3.80 -1.05 -3.26
CA TYR A 125 3.56 -1.46 -4.65
C TYR A 125 4.71 -1.01 -5.57
N LEU A 126 4.82 -1.64 -6.73
CA LEU A 126 5.80 -1.23 -7.75
C LEU A 126 5.29 -0.03 -8.56
N ARG A 127 6.10 1.02 -8.65
CA ARG A 127 5.89 2.13 -9.59
C ARG A 127 7.22 2.63 -10.10
N ASP A 128 7.38 2.70 -11.42
CA ASP A 128 8.61 3.21 -12.06
C ASP A 128 9.88 2.55 -11.51
N SER A 129 9.84 1.22 -11.31
CA SER A 129 10.90 0.39 -10.70
C SER A 129 11.25 0.75 -9.25
N LYS A 130 10.38 1.51 -8.55
CA LYS A 130 10.54 1.86 -7.14
C LYS A 130 9.38 1.28 -6.32
N LYS A 131 9.71 0.78 -5.12
CA LYS A 131 8.71 0.39 -4.13
C LYS A 131 8.14 1.65 -3.48
N VAL A 132 6.83 1.85 -3.60
CA VAL A 132 6.11 2.96 -2.98
C VAL A 132 5.33 2.42 -1.78
N PRO A 133 5.66 2.84 -0.54
CA PRO A 133 5.00 2.33 0.66
C PRO A 133 3.55 2.80 0.74
N ILE A 134 2.65 1.91 1.14
CA ILE A 134 1.21 2.16 1.27
C ILE A 134 0.68 1.78 2.66
N ALA A 135 1.39 0.94 3.39
CA ALA A 135 1.11 0.69 4.80
C ALA A 135 2.35 0.25 5.59
N GLU A 136 2.33 0.54 6.88
CA GLU A 136 3.10 -0.14 7.91
C GLU A 136 2.13 -1.04 8.68
N ILE A 137 2.42 -2.33 8.72
CA ILE A 137 1.60 -3.33 9.41
C ILE A 137 2.47 -4.14 10.36
N LYS A 138 1.88 -4.61 11.45
CA LYS A 138 2.50 -5.57 12.36
C LYS A 138 1.86 -6.92 12.16
N ILE A 139 2.67 -7.92 11.85
CA ILE A 139 2.24 -9.29 11.73
C ILE A 139 2.67 -10.04 12.99
N THR A 140 1.77 -10.82 13.56
CA THR A 140 2.05 -11.73 14.67
C THR A 140 1.66 -13.15 14.27
N ILE A 141 2.61 -14.07 14.28
CA ILE A 141 2.38 -15.48 13.96
C ILE A 141 2.40 -16.30 15.24
N SER A 142 1.27 -16.94 15.52
CA SER A 142 1.12 -17.90 16.61
C SER A 142 1.20 -19.31 16.07
N GLU A 143 2.07 -20.15 16.64
CA GLU A 143 2.17 -21.59 16.36
C GLU A 143 1.84 -22.38 17.65
N PRO A 144 0.57 -22.52 18.02
CA PRO A 144 0.20 -23.32 19.19
C PRO A 144 0.49 -24.81 18.95
N HIS A 145 0.71 -25.55 20.04
CA HIS A 145 1.07 -26.96 19.97
C HIS A 145 -0.06 -27.87 19.42
N ASP A 146 -1.31 -27.45 19.65
CA ASP A 146 -2.53 -28.20 19.35
C ASP A 146 -3.48 -27.42 18.43
N SER A 147 -3.03 -26.33 17.82
CA SER A 147 -3.84 -25.56 16.88
C SER A 147 -2.99 -24.98 15.76
N PRO A 148 -3.59 -24.74 14.59
CA PRO A 148 -2.87 -24.35 13.39
C PRO A 148 -2.27 -22.95 13.52
N THR A 149 -1.26 -22.70 12.70
CA THR A 149 -0.61 -21.40 12.61
C THR A 149 -1.66 -20.32 12.33
N ALA A 150 -1.70 -19.28 13.16
CA ALA A 150 -2.58 -18.13 12.99
C ALA A 150 -1.76 -16.87 12.77
N MET A 151 -2.13 -16.07 11.76
CA MET A 151 -1.47 -14.82 11.40
C MET A 151 -2.37 -13.63 11.71
N GLU A 152 -2.08 -12.86 12.75
CA GLU A 152 -2.80 -11.61 13.03
C GLU A 152 -2.08 -10.42 12.39
N ILE A 153 -2.84 -9.56 11.70
CA ILE A 153 -2.32 -8.38 10.99
C ILE A 153 -2.90 -7.11 11.63
N GLU A 154 -2.06 -6.39 12.35
CA GLU A 154 -2.41 -5.12 12.99
C GLU A 154 -1.93 -3.95 12.11
N PRO A 155 -2.83 -3.14 11.51
CA PRO A 155 -2.43 -1.95 10.77
C PRO A 155 -1.87 -0.89 11.73
N LEU A 156 -0.63 -0.43 11.50
CA LEU A 156 0.01 0.63 12.28
C LEU A 156 -0.13 2.00 11.62
N ALA A 157 0.03 2.04 10.30
CA ALA A 157 -0.19 3.22 9.47
C ALA A 157 -0.66 2.76 8.09
N VAL A 158 -1.78 3.29 7.60
CA VAL A 158 -2.34 2.91 6.30
C VAL A 158 -2.64 4.14 5.46
N ALA A 159 -2.39 4.06 4.16
CA ALA A 159 -2.76 5.11 3.23
C ALA A 159 -4.30 5.28 3.19
N PRO A 160 -4.83 6.49 3.03
CA PRO A 160 -6.26 6.72 2.96
C PRO A 160 -6.93 5.88 1.86
N GLY A 161 -8.00 5.17 2.20
CA GLY A 161 -8.76 4.32 1.27
C GLY A 161 -8.16 2.92 1.05
N LEU A 162 -7.03 2.58 1.68
CA LEU A 162 -6.52 1.21 1.68
C LEU A 162 -7.21 0.39 2.77
N GLU A 163 -7.83 -0.72 2.37
CA GLU A 163 -8.45 -1.67 3.29
C GLU A 163 -7.48 -2.81 3.60
N ILE A 164 -6.99 -2.85 4.84
CA ILE A 164 -6.21 -3.98 5.37
C ILE A 164 -7.05 -4.66 6.45
N PRO A 165 -7.28 -5.98 6.36
CA PRO A 165 -8.01 -6.70 7.39
C PRO A 165 -7.23 -6.65 8.72
N GLY A 166 -7.89 -6.23 9.80
CA GLY A 166 -7.26 -6.02 11.11
C GLY A 166 -7.01 -7.28 11.94
N LYS A 167 -7.65 -8.40 11.60
CA LYS A 167 -7.32 -9.73 12.10
C LYS A 167 -7.69 -10.73 11.03
N ILE A 168 -6.75 -11.56 10.64
CA ILE A 168 -7.02 -12.71 9.79
C ILE A 168 -6.64 -13.99 10.53
N ILE A 169 -7.24 -15.09 10.12
CA ILE A 169 -6.80 -16.44 10.45
C ILE A 169 -6.43 -17.05 9.12
N ALA A 170 -5.14 -17.27 8.92
CA ALA A 170 -4.57 -17.83 7.70
C ALA A 170 -3.74 -19.05 8.06
N GLY A 171 -4.01 -20.17 7.39
CA GLY A 171 -3.20 -21.38 7.54
C GLY A 171 -1.93 -21.30 6.69
N LYS A 172 -0.88 -21.95 7.16
CA LYS A 172 0.41 -22.01 6.49
C LYS A 172 0.51 -23.25 5.59
N ASP A 173 1.05 -23.07 4.40
CA ASP A 173 1.33 -24.07 3.37
C ASP A 173 0.12 -24.96 3.05
N LEU A 174 -1.08 -24.36 3.01
CA LEU A 174 -2.33 -25.03 2.63
C LEU A 174 -2.34 -25.38 1.14
N GLU A 175 -2.94 -26.51 0.78
CA GLU A 175 -3.14 -26.90 -0.63
C GLU A 175 -3.97 -25.85 -1.40
N ALA A 176 -4.95 -25.25 -0.73
CA ALA A 176 -5.82 -24.20 -1.29
C ALA A 176 -5.08 -22.88 -1.62
N TYR A 177 -3.83 -22.71 -1.17
CA TYR A 177 -3.07 -21.49 -1.43
C TYR A 177 -2.96 -21.16 -2.92
N SER A 178 -2.73 -22.17 -3.77
CA SER A 178 -2.56 -21.94 -5.21
C SER A 178 -3.82 -21.35 -5.83
N ASP A 179 -4.98 -21.90 -5.48
CA ASP A 179 -6.28 -21.46 -6.00
C ASP A 179 -6.61 -20.04 -5.54
N ASP A 180 -6.26 -19.70 -4.29
CA ASP A 180 -6.45 -18.35 -3.77
C ASP A 180 -5.51 -17.34 -4.40
N TYR A 181 -4.25 -17.73 -4.61
CA TYR A 181 -3.27 -16.91 -5.30
C TYR A 181 -3.72 -16.62 -6.73
N ASP A 182 -4.12 -17.65 -7.49
CA ASP A 182 -4.56 -17.50 -8.87
C ASP A 182 -5.83 -16.64 -8.98
N PHE A 183 -6.80 -16.85 -8.09
CA PHE A 183 -8.00 -16.01 -8.01
C PHE A 183 -7.64 -14.55 -7.77
N LEU A 184 -6.77 -14.28 -6.79
CA LEU A 184 -6.40 -12.90 -6.45
C LEU A 184 -5.59 -12.27 -7.58
N GLN A 185 -4.67 -12.99 -8.23
CA GLN A 185 -3.96 -12.48 -9.40
C GLN A 185 -4.90 -12.11 -10.54
N ASP A 186 -5.87 -12.97 -10.87
CA ASP A 186 -6.89 -12.66 -11.88
C ASP A 186 -7.73 -11.43 -11.49
N TYR A 187 -8.13 -11.36 -10.22
CA TYR A 187 -8.88 -10.24 -9.67
C TYR A 187 -8.12 -8.91 -9.82
N CYS A 188 -6.84 -8.89 -9.45
CA CYS A 188 -5.99 -7.70 -9.56
C CYS A 188 -5.77 -7.31 -11.02
N GLY A 189 -5.56 -8.31 -11.90
CA GLY A 189 -5.43 -8.11 -13.35
C GLY A 189 -6.69 -7.50 -13.97
N LYS A 190 -7.87 -8.04 -13.66
CA LYS A 190 -9.16 -7.53 -14.14
C LYS A 190 -9.45 -6.13 -13.61
N THR A 191 -9.22 -5.89 -12.33
CA THR A 191 -9.36 -4.57 -11.70
C THR A 191 -8.48 -3.53 -12.38
N SER A 192 -7.24 -3.92 -12.71
CA SER A 192 -6.32 -3.06 -13.46
C SER A 192 -6.81 -2.78 -14.88
N GLN A 193 -7.30 -3.81 -15.59
CA GLN A 193 -7.83 -3.65 -16.94
C GLN A 193 -9.02 -2.69 -16.97
N GLU A 194 -9.99 -2.85 -16.07
CA GLU A 194 -11.16 -1.98 -15.96
C GLU A 194 -10.77 -0.53 -15.69
N PHE A 195 -9.79 -0.30 -14.82
CA PHE A 195 -9.25 1.03 -14.56
C PHE A 195 -8.64 1.66 -15.82
N HIS A 196 -7.83 0.92 -16.58
CA HIS A 196 -7.21 1.42 -17.81
C HIS A 196 -8.24 1.76 -18.89
N ILE A 197 -9.28 0.93 -19.06
CA ILE A 197 -10.39 1.21 -19.98
C ILE A 197 -11.06 2.53 -19.61
N LYS A 198 -11.43 2.70 -18.34
CA LYS A 198 -12.07 3.92 -17.84
C LYS A 198 -11.19 5.16 -18.03
N MET A 199 -9.88 5.04 -17.79
CA MET A 199 -8.93 6.12 -18.04
C MET A 199 -8.89 6.54 -19.51
N ILE A 200 -8.87 5.58 -20.44
CA ILE A 200 -8.88 5.86 -21.88
C ILE A 200 -10.18 6.57 -22.29
N GLU A 201 -11.32 6.17 -21.75
CA GLU A 201 -12.62 6.79 -22.00
C GLU A 201 -12.65 8.24 -21.51
N MET A 202 -12.21 8.50 -20.28
CA MET A 202 -12.12 9.85 -19.72
C MET A 202 -11.21 10.75 -20.58
N ILE A 203 -10.04 10.25 -20.99
CA ILE A 203 -9.11 11.01 -21.85
C ILE A 203 -9.72 11.30 -23.24
N LYS A 204 -10.54 10.39 -23.79
CA LYS A 204 -11.25 10.64 -25.05
C LYS A 204 -12.31 11.73 -24.88
N GLU A 205 -13.08 11.67 -23.79
CA GLU A 205 -14.12 12.65 -23.47
C GLU A 205 -13.54 14.05 -23.24
N GLU A 206 -12.45 14.16 -22.46
CA GLU A 206 -11.76 15.44 -22.23
C GLU A 206 -11.25 16.06 -23.55
N ARG A 207 -10.64 15.26 -24.43
CA ARG A 207 -10.17 15.72 -25.74
C ARG A 207 -11.33 16.18 -26.63
N PHE A 208 -12.47 15.50 -26.58
CA PHE A 208 -13.67 15.93 -27.31
C PHE A 208 -14.20 17.27 -26.78
N ASN A 209 -14.31 17.40 -25.45
CA ASN A 209 -14.77 18.61 -24.78
C ASN A 209 -13.83 19.80 -25.01
N GLU A 210 -12.51 19.58 -25.04
CA GLU A 210 -11.53 20.60 -25.38
C GLU A 210 -11.70 21.09 -26.83
N LYS A 211 -11.88 20.19 -27.81
CA LYS A 211 -12.13 20.56 -29.21
C LYS A 211 -13.40 21.39 -29.35
N LYS A 212 -14.48 21.01 -28.64
CA LYS A 212 -15.73 21.77 -28.63
C LYS A 212 -15.53 23.19 -28.08
N ARG A 213 -14.85 23.33 -26.94
CA ARG A 213 -14.52 24.66 -26.35
C ARG A 213 -13.67 25.54 -27.27
N LYS A 214 -12.70 24.96 -27.98
CA LYS A 214 -11.88 25.70 -28.96
C LYS A 214 -12.71 26.16 -30.16
N LEU A 215 -13.61 25.32 -30.65
CA LEU A 215 -14.52 25.68 -31.75
C LEU A 215 -15.48 26.80 -31.35
N GLU A 216 -16.04 26.73 -30.14
CA GLU A 216 -16.91 27.78 -29.59
C GLU A 216 -16.16 29.11 -29.42
N HIS A 217 -14.94 29.10 -28.87
CA HIS A 217 -14.10 30.30 -28.78
C HIS A 217 -13.78 30.89 -30.15
N LYS A 218 -13.46 30.05 -31.15
CA LYS A 218 -13.19 30.52 -32.51
C LYS A 218 -14.41 31.21 -33.13
N LYS A 219 -15.61 30.62 -32.97
CA LYS A 219 -16.87 31.24 -33.43
C LYS A 219 -17.15 32.58 -32.76
N ILE A 220 -16.85 32.71 -31.47
CA ILE A 220 -17.02 33.97 -30.73
C ILE A 220 -16.03 35.03 -31.23
N GLN A 221 -14.77 34.66 -31.47
CA GLN A 221 -13.75 35.57 -32.02
C GLN A 221 -14.08 36.04 -33.44
N GLU A 222 -14.52 35.13 -34.31
CA GLU A 222 -14.96 35.47 -35.68
C GLU A 222 -16.13 36.48 -35.63
N LYS A 223 -17.12 36.24 -34.78
CA LYS A 223 -18.27 37.13 -34.59
C LYS A 223 -17.90 38.51 -34.01
N ALA A 224 -16.90 38.57 -33.12
CA ALA A 224 -16.38 39.82 -32.59
C ALA A 224 -15.61 40.61 -33.67
N SER A 225 -14.81 39.93 -34.50
CA SER A 225 -14.05 40.56 -35.59
C SER A 225 -14.92 41.12 -36.72
N GLU A 226 -16.06 40.48 -37.01
CA GLU A 226 -17.06 41.00 -37.95
C GLU A 226 -17.78 42.25 -37.43
N THR A 227 -17.74 42.49 -36.12
CA THR A 227 -18.34 43.67 -35.49
C THR A 227 -17.36 44.86 -35.46
N GLU A 228 -16.06 44.65 -35.69
CA GLU A 228 -14.99 45.66 -35.55
C GLU A 228 -14.12 45.85 -36.83
N SER A 229 -14.67 46.31 -37.98
CA SER A 229 -14.05 47.30 -38.92
C SER A 229 -14.59 47.27 -40.38
N PRO A 230 -14.63 48.41 -41.13
CA PRO A 230 -14.80 49.81 -40.72
C PRO A 230 -15.88 50.57 -41.54
N LEU A 231 -16.53 51.55 -40.92
CA LEU A 231 -17.15 52.68 -41.62
C LEU A 231 -16.00 53.55 -42.15
N ASN A 232 -15.63 53.44 -43.42
CA ASN A 232 -14.86 54.50 -44.07
C ASN A 232 -15.19 54.62 -45.55
N SER A 233 -15.90 55.70 -45.89
CA SER A 233 -16.04 56.23 -47.25
C SER A 233 -15.60 57.70 -47.23
N SER A 234 -14.44 58.00 -47.82
CA SER A 234 -13.96 59.36 -48.19
C SER A 234 -14.50 59.73 -49.61
N PRO A 235 -14.24 60.91 -50.24
CA PRO A 235 -13.45 62.10 -49.84
C PRO A 235 -14.09 63.49 -50.18
N SER A 236 -13.54 64.62 -49.69
CA SER A 236 -13.13 65.80 -50.52
C SER A 236 -12.86 67.11 -49.74
N SER A 237 -11.90 67.87 -50.27
CA SER A 237 -11.66 69.33 -50.26
C SER A 237 -11.06 70.04 -49.03
N GLU A 238 -9.78 70.38 -49.20
CA GLU A 238 -9.18 71.73 -49.18
C GLU A 238 -9.24 72.67 -47.96
N ASN A 239 -8.13 73.42 -47.86
CA ASN A 239 -7.82 74.63 -47.09
C ASN A 239 -7.49 74.44 -45.60
N SER A 240 -6.59 75.20 -44.97
CA SER A 240 -5.55 76.18 -45.33
C SER A 240 -5.11 76.80 -43.99
N VAL A 241 -3.82 77.13 -43.83
CA VAL A 241 -3.22 78.03 -42.79
C VAL A 241 -3.19 77.44 -41.36
N SER A 242 -2.25 77.69 -40.45
CA SER A 242 -0.83 78.08 -40.36
C SER A 242 -0.57 78.21 -38.84
N HIS A 243 0.71 78.20 -38.44
CA HIS A 243 1.26 78.62 -37.13
C HIS A 243 1.06 77.70 -35.90
N THR A 244 1.98 77.54 -34.95
CA THR A 244 3.45 77.63 -34.79
C THR A 244 3.77 77.05 -33.39
N LEU A 245 5.02 76.64 -33.17
CA LEU A 245 5.78 76.59 -31.88
C LEU A 245 5.43 75.46 -30.88
N LEU A 246 6.38 74.53 -30.60
CA LEU A 246 7.38 74.53 -29.50
C LEU A 246 6.72 74.34 -28.11
N THR A 247 7.02 73.33 -27.30
CA THR A 247 8.31 73.08 -26.62
C THR A 247 8.38 71.70 -25.93
N THR A 248 9.62 71.25 -25.78
CA THR A 248 10.26 70.21 -24.95
C THR A 248 9.80 69.99 -23.50
N ALA A 249 9.98 68.77 -22.99
CA ALA A 249 10.76 68.37 -21.78
C ALA A 249 10.42 66.90 -21.45
N ALA A 250 11.37 65.97 -21.51
CA ALA A 250 12.30 65.56 -20.45
C ALA A 250 11.63 64.71 -19.36
#